data_AF-A0AAD5C5A2-F1
#
_entry.id   AF-A0AAD5C5A2-F1
#
_cell.length_a   1.000
_cell.length_b   1.000
_cell.length_c   1.000
_cell.angle_alpha   90.00
_cell.angle_beta   90.00
_cell.angle_gamma   90.00
#
_symmetry.space_group_name_H-M   'P 1'
#
loop_
_entity.id
_entity.type
_entity.pdbx_description
1 polymer ?
#
loop_
_entity_poly.entity_id
_entity_poly.type
_entity_poly.pdbx_seq_one_letter_code
_entity_poly.pdbx_strand_id
1 'polypeptide(L)'
;MWQDAFTLDVLEVPQGSGSGFVWDKNGHVVTNYHVIRGASDLRVTLADQTTYDAKVVGFDQDKDVAVLRIDAPKDKLRPIPVGVSADLLVGQKVYAIGNPV
;
A
#
# COMPACT_ATOMS: atom_id res chain seq x y z
N MET A 1 2.73 -30.31 35.48
CA MET A 1 4.19 -30.20 35.32
C MET A 1 4.46 -30.47 33.84
N TRP A 2 4.52 -29.53 32.91
CA TRP A 2 4.46 -28.07 32.85
C TRP A 2 3.69 -27.71 31.56
N GLN A 3 2.78 -26.74 31.60
CA GLN A 3 2.32 -26.06 30.39
C GLN A 3 3.30 -24.91 30.15
N ASP A 4 3.94 -24.90 28.99
CA ASP A 4 4.83 -23.82 28.57
C ASP A 4 4.02 -22.53 28.40
N ALA A 5 4.06 -21.71 29.44
CA ALA A 5 3.81 -20.28 29.33
C ALA A 5 4.98 -19.68 28.54
N PHE A 6 4.72 -18.66 27.72
CA PHE A 6 5.71 -17.81 27.01
C PHE A 6 6.02 -18.11 25.54
N THR A 7 5.08 -18.62 24.75
CA THR A 7 5.04 -18.24 23.32
C THR A 7 3.92 -17.23 23.14
N LEU A 8 4.24 -15.95 23.33
CA LEU A 8 3.43 -14.86 22.76
C LEU A 8 3.66 -14.88 21.24
N ASP A 9 3.11 -15.88 20.57
CA ASP A 9 2.82 -15.76 19.15
C ASP A 9 1.70 -14.73 19.05
N VAL A 10 2.09 -13.46 18.98
CA VAL A 10 1.21 -12.39 18.56
C VAL A 10 0.93 -12.68 17.08
N LEU A 11 -0.07 -13.52 16.82
CA LEU A 11 -0.59 -13.72 15.47
C LEU A 11 -1.10 -12.36 14.99
N GLU A 12 -0.30 -11.68 14.17
CA GLU A 12 -0.78 -10.53 13.41
C GLU A 12 -1.84 -11.02 12.43
N VAL A 13 -3.11 -10.76 12.77
CA VAL A 13 -4.24 -11.08 11.90
C VAL A 13 -4.43 -9.91 10.93
N PRO A 14 -4.40 -10.13 9.60
CA PRO A 14 -4.70 -9.08 8.63
C PRO A 14 -6.10 -8.52 8.88
N GLN A 15 -6.19 -7.25 9.24
CA GLN A 15 -7.48 -6.59 9.54
C GLN A 15 -8.11 -5.91 8.31
N GLY A 16 -7.37 -5.79 7.21
CA GLY A 16 -7.85 -5.19 5.97
C GLY A 16 -6.82 -5.36 4.85
N SER A 17 -7.29 -5.23 3.62
CA SER A 17 -6.45 -5.17 2.42
C SER A 17 -6.95 -4.04 1.53
N GLY A 18 -6.06 -3.54 0.68
CA GLY A 18 -6.38 -2.48 -0.27
C GLY A 18 -5.44 -2.52 -1.45
N SER A 19 -5.40 -1.42 -2.20
CA SER A 19 -4.53 -1.28 -3.36
C SER A 19 -3.76 0.03 -3.29
N GLY A 20 -2.67 0.08 -4.03
CA GLY A 20 -1.86 1.26 -4.20
C GLY A 20 -0.98 1.11 -5.44
N PHE A 21 -0.19 2.12 -5.73
CA PHE A 21 0.71 2.11 -6.88
C PHE A 21 2.05 2.72 -6.51
N VAL A 22 3.10 2.28 -7.20
CA VAL A 22 4.45 2.78 -7.03
C VAL A 22 4.53 4.20 -7.62
N TRP A 23 5.00 5.15 -6.81
CA TRP A 23 5.17 6.55 -7.18
C TRP A 23 6.55 6.83 -7.76
N ASP A 24 7.60 6.26 -7.19
CA ASP A 24 8.97 6.49 -7.66
C ASP A 24 9.93 5.32 -7.37
N LYS A 25 11.18 5.47 -7.81
CA LYS A 25 12.26 4.49 -7.62
C LYS A 25 12.89 4.53 -6.22
N ASN A 26 12.41 5.40 -5.33
CA ASN A 26 12.85 5.45 -3.93
C ASN A 26 11.94 4.61 -3.02
N GLY A 27 10.98 3.90 -3.59
CA GLY A 27 10.09 2.99 -2.86
C GLY A 27 8.84 3.67 -2.31
N HIS A 28 8.49 4.86 -2.80
CA HIS A 28 7.22 5.50 -2.41
C HIS A 28 6.03 4.79 -3.06
N VAL A 29 5.01 4.51 -2.25
CA VAL A 29 3.75 3.89 -2.66
C VAL A 29 2.61 4.82 -2.24
N VAL A 30 1.71 5.13 -3.17
CA VAL A 30 0.52 5.94 -2.90
C VAL A 30 -0.69 5.03 -2.74
N THR A 31 -1.50 5.31 -1.72
CA THR A 31 -2.76 4.61 -1.42
C THR A 31 -3.75 5.56 -0.75
N ASN A 32 -4.94 5.07 -0.40
CA ASN A 32 -5.90 5.84 0.38
C ASN A 32 -5.57 5.78 1.88
N TYR A 33 -5.84 6.88 2.59
CA TYR A 33 -5.59 6.93 4.03
C TYR A 33 -6.46 5.93 4.81
N HIS A 34 -7.73 5.78 4.44
CA HIS A 34 -8.63 4.83 5.12
C HIS A 34 -8.15 3.38 5.05
N VAL A 35 -7.34 3.01 4.04
CA VAL A 35 -6.76 1.67 3.89
C VAL A 35 -5.72 1.39 4.97
N ILE A 36 -4.94 2.40 5.37
CA ILE A 36 -3.85 2.25 6.35
C ILE A 36 -4.28 2.65 7.77
N ARG A 37 -5.49 3.19 7.94
CA ARG A 37 -5.96 3.76 9.21
C ARG A 37 -6.11 2.66 10.26
N GLY A 38 -5.41 2.83 11.38
CA GLY A 38 -5.48 1.90 12.52
C GLY A 38 -4.68 0.60 12.32
N ALA A 39 -3.90 0.50 11.25
CA ALA A 39 -3.02 -0.64 11.03
C ALA A 39 -1.84 -0.61 12.03
N SER A 40 -1.60 -1.74 12.70
CA SER A 40 -0.44 -1.93 13.58
C SER A 40 0.84 -2.18 12.80
N ASP A 41 0.72 -2.90 11.68
CA ASP A 41 1.78 -3.20 10.73
C ASP A 41 1.23 -3.05 9.30
N LEU A 42 2.10 -2.68 8.36
CA LEU A 42 1.75 -2.47 6.96
C LEU A 42 2.72 -3.24 6.08
N ARG A 43 2.18 -4.09 5.21
CA ARG A 43 2.95 -4.81 4.21
C ARG A 43 2.41 -4.51 2.81
N VAL A 44 3.33 -4.32 1.86
CA VAL A 44 3.00 -4.12 0.45
C VAL A 44 3.53 -5.30 -0.34
N THR A 45 2.64 -5.98 -1.05
CA THR A 45 2.98 -7.03 -2.00
C THR A 45 3.03 -6.45 -3.41
N LEU A 46 4.18 -6.59 -4.08
CA LEU A 46 4.38 -6.17 -5.46
C LEU A 46 3.77 -7.18 -6.44
N ALA A 47 3.66 -6.79 -7.70
CA ALA A 47 3.07 -7.63 -8.76
C ALA A 47 3.80 -8.97 -8.99
N ASP A 48 5.07 -9.07 -8.57
CA ASP A 48 5.88 -10.30 -8.61
C ASP A 48 5.68 -11.20 -7.37
N GLN A 49 4.70 -10.89 -6.52
CA GLN A 49 4.38 -11.56 -5.25
C GLN A 49 5.42 -11.38 -4.13
N THR A 50 6.42 -10.53 -4.31
CA THR A 50 7.32 -10.19 -3.20
C THR A 50 6.70 -9.15 -2.28
N THR A 51 6.84 -9.38 -0.97
CA THR A 51 6.24 -8.56 0.09
C THR A 51 7.31 -7.81 0.86
N TYR A 52 7.04 -6.56 1.18
CA TYR A 52 7.93 -5.67 1.90
C TYR A 52 7.18 -4.97 3.03
N ASP A 53 7.84 -4.80 4.17
CA ASP A 53 7.34 -3.95 5.25
C ASP A 53 7.32 -2.49 4.77
N ALA A 54 6.25 -1.80 5.13
CA ALA A 54 5.98 -0.44 4.69
C ALA A 54 5.95 0.51 5.88
N LYS A 55 6.61 1.65 5.74
CA LYS A 55 6.57 2.73 6.72
C LYS A 55 5.73 3.89 6.19
N VAL A 56 4.91 4.48 7.06
CA VAL A 56 4.16 5.68 6.71
C VAL A 56 5.14 6.85 6.55
N VAL A 57 5.13 7.49 5.38
CA VAL A 57 5.87 8.73 5.11
C VAL A 57 5.03 9.93 5.54
N GLY A 58 3.74 9.89 5.22
CA GLY A 58 2.76 10.93 5.57
C GLY A 58 1.40 10.64 4.95
N PHE A 59 0.39 11.40 5.38
CA PHE A 59 -0.97 11.30 4.85
C PHE A 59 -1.70 12.64 4.98
N ASP A 60 -2.73 12.80 4.15
CA ASP A 60 -3.72 13.86 4.23
C ASP A 60 -5.09 13.19 4.44
N GLN A 61 -5.66 13.38 5.62
CA GLN A 61 -6.94 12.77 6.00
C GLN A 61 -8.12 13.38 5.22
N ASP A 62 -8.08 14.69 4.94
CA ASP A 62 -9.18 15.40 4.29
C ASP A 62 -9.28 15.04 2.80
N LYS A 63 -8.15 14.66 2.19
CA LYS A 63 -8.07 14.16 0.82
C LYS A 63 -8.08 12.63 0.70
N ASP A 64 -8.06 11.93 1.83
CA ASP A 64 -7.98 10.47 1.91
C ASP A 64 -6.79 9.89 1.12
N VAL A 65 -5.61 10.52 1.24
CA VAL A 65 -4.38 10.11 0.54
C VAL A 65 -3.28 9.79 1.56
N ALA A 66 -2.54 8.71 1.33
CA ALA A 66 -1.36 8.36 2.11
C ALA A 66 -0.19 7.95 1.22
N VAL A 67 1.02 8.24 1.72
CA VAL A 67 2.28 7.81 1.11
C VAL A 67 2.99 6.87 2.09
N LEU A 68 3.34 5.69 1.58
CA LEU A 68 4.16 4.70 2.26
C LEU A 68 5.55 4.63 1.62
N ARG A 69 6.53 4.09 2.34
CA ARG A 69 7.86 3.75 1.82
C ARG A 69 8.17 2.28 2.09
N ILE A 70 8.59 1.58 1.04
CA ILE A 70 9.13 0.21 1.10
C ILE A 70 10.60 0.20 0.71
N ASP A 71 11.36 -0.75 1.25
CA ASP A 71 12.75 -0.99 0.85
C ASP A 71 12.81 -2.15 -0.15
N ALA A 72 12.65 -1.84 -1.43
CA ALA A 72 12.64 -2.80 -2.52
C ALA A 72 13.67 -2.47 -3.60
N PRO A 73 14.23 -3.48 -4.29
CA PRO A 73 15.14 -3.26 -5.42
C PRO A 73 14.53 -2.36 -6.51
N LYS A 74 15.31 -1.38 -6.98
CA LYS A 74 14.85 -0.35 -7.94
C LYS A 74 14.35 -0.92 -9.27
N ASP A 75 14.82 -2.10 -9.66
CA ASP A 75 14.40 -2.83 -10.87
C ASP A 75 12.96 -3.37 -10.75
N LYS A 76 12.50 -3.67 -9.52
CA LYS A 76 11.13 -4.11 -9.24
C LYS A 76 10.11 -2.97 -9.18
N LEU A 77 10.57 -1.78 -8.83
CA LEU A 77 9.72 -0.59 -8.72
C LEU A 77 9.40 -0.02 -10.10
N ARG A 78 8.13 0.01 -10.51
CA ARG A 78 7.70 0.63 -11.77
C ARG A 78 6.81 1.83 -11.48
N PRO A 79 7.36 3.07 -11.45
CA PRO A 79 6.58 4.28 -11.25
C PRO A 79 5.43 4.39 -12.26
N ILE A 80 4.25 4.72 -11.78
CA ILE A 80 3.10 4.96 -12.67
C ILE A 80 3.34 6.24 -13.51
N PRO A 81 3.00 6.25 -14.80
CA PRO A 81 2.96 7.49 -15.57
C PRO A 81 1.90 8.44 -14.98
N VAL A 82 2.28 9.67 -14.65
CA VAL A 82 1.36 10.68 -14.14
C VAL A 82 0.69 11.40 -15.32
N GLY A 83 -0.63 11.31 -15.38
CA GLY A 83 -1.46 12.01 -16.38
C GLY A 83 -1.92 13.39 -15.91
N VAL A 84 -2.84 13.99 -16.68
CA VAL A 84 -3.50 15.26 -16.37
C VAL A 84 -4.99 15.00 -16.14
N SER A 85 -5.56 15.59 -15.09
CA SER A 85 -6.98 15.43 -14.74
C SER A 85 -7.85 16.63 -15.12
N ALA A 86 -7.24 17.80 -15.39
CA ALA A 86 -7.95 19.06 -15.60
C ALA A 86 -8.71 19.14 -16.94
N ASP A 87 -8.33 18.32 -17.92
CA ASP A 87 -8.84 18.29 -19.29
C ASP A 87 -9.63 17.02 -19.63
N LEU A 88 -9.99 16.23 -18.61
CA LEU A 88 -10.82 15.05 -18.78
C LEU A 88 -12.24 15.39 -19.25
N LEU A 89 -12.81 14.52 -20.07
CA LEU A 89 -14.16 14.65 -20.65
C LEU A 89 -15.04 13.49 -20.22
N VAL A 90 -16.32 13.78 -19.93
CA VAL A 90 -17.33 12.76 -19.64
C VAL A 90 -17.49 11.83 -20.84
N GLY A 91 -17.46 10.51 -20.58
CA GLY A 91 -17.54 9.48 -21.62
C GLY A 91 -16.18 8.98 -22.13
N GLN A 92 -15.06 9.55 -21.68
CA GLN A 92 -13.74 8.98 -21.93
C GLN A 92 -13.61 7.59 -21.31
N LYS A 93 -12.93 6.68 -22.02
CA LYS A 93 -12.64 5.34 -21.51
C LYS A 93 -11.64 5.44 -20.36
N VAL A 94 -11.86 4.62 -19.34
CA VAL A 94 -11.00 4.51 -18.16
C VAL A 94 -10.59 3.06 -17.94
N TYR A 95 -9.44 2.88 -17.29
CA TYR A 95 -8.94 1.58 -16.87
C TYR A 95 -8.70 1.63 -15.36
N ALA A 96 -9.32 0.71 -14.63
CA ALA A 96 -9.17 0.57 -13.19
C ALA A 96 -8.38 -0.71 -12.89
N ILE A 97 -7.40 -0.59 -12.00
CA ILE A 97 -6.56 -1.70 -11.53
C ILE A 97 -6.56 -1.66 -10.01
N GLY A 98 -6.82 -2.80 -9.39
CA GLY A 98 -6.82 -2.97 -7.95
C GLY A 98 -7.00 -4.43 -7.57
N ASN A 99 -7.06 -4.68 -6.27
CA ASN A 99 -7.35 -5.98 -5.68
C ASN A 99 -8.74 -5.93 -5.05
N PRO A 100 -9.81 -6.24 -5.81
CA PRO A 100 -11.16 -6.26 -5.27
C PRO A 100 -11.31 -7.44 -4.31
N VAL A 101 -11.75 -7.13 -3.09
CA VAL A 101 -12.14 -8.12 -2.08
C VAL A 101 -13.57 -8.60 -2.28
#